data_AF-A0A958BCP0-F1
#
_entry.id   AF-A0A958BCP0-F1
#
_cell.length_a   1.000
_cell.length_b   1.000
_cell.length_c   1.000
_cell.angle_alpha   90.00
_cell.angle_beta   90.00
_cell.angle_gamma   90.00
#
_symmetry.space_group_name_H-M   'P 1'
#
loop_
_entity.id
_entity.type
_entity.pdbx_description
1 polymer ?
#
loop_
_entity_poly.entity_id
_entity_poly.type
_entity_poly.pdbx_seq_one_letter_code
_entity_poly.pdbx_strand_id
1 'polypeptide(L)'
;DYVLSQAAQLDLPTRLARSELHRGVRPHHRVLELPGTGGLLAAWLAEQVEGLYLQDVFTIAWQGWADRMLAGLVAVEHGLTGSAPIAAEPGLDGVGTEGARFDYVIGTDPARGLQSLTEDALGRRFPGATVVLV
;
A
#
# COMPACT_ATOMS: atom_id res chain seq x y z
N ASP A 1 -8.97 -4.04 14.75
CA ASP A 1 -10.13 -4.96 14.56
C ASP A 1 -11.19 -4.47 13.57
N TYR A 2 -11.66 -3.22 13.63
CA TYR A 2 -12.70 -2.73 12.72
C TYR A 2 -12.30 -2.79 11.23
N VAL A 3 -11.12 -2.27 10.85
CA VAL A 3 -10.64 -2.31 9.46
C VAL A 3 -10.59 -3.74 8.89
N LEU A 4 -10.12 -4.71 9.69
CA LEU A 4 -10.05 -6.10 9.27
C LEU A 4 -11.43 -6.74 9.08
N SER A 5 -12.43 -6.34 9.87
CA SER A 5 -13.80 -6.81 9.66
C SER A 5 -14.41 -6.23 8.38
N GLN A 6 -14.13 -4.96 8.07
CA GLN A 6 -14.54 -4.33 6.82
C GLN A 6 -13.86 -4.99 5.61
N ALA A 7 -12.55 -5.28 5.69
CA ALA A 7 -11.84 -6.02 4.66
C ALA A 7 -12.49 -7.39 4.38
N ALA A 8 -12.89 -8.13 5.42
CA ALA A 8 -13.58 -9.41 5.27
C ALA A 8 -14.95 -9.27 4.56
N GLN A 9 -15.71 -8.20 4.87
CA GLN A 9 -17.00 -7.94 4.23
C GLN A 9 -16.88 -7.52 2.76
N LEU A 10 -15.71 -7.03 2.37
CA LEU A 10 -15.39 -6.59 1.01
C LEU A 10 -14.71 -7.67 0.17
N ASP A 11 -14.62 -8.91 0.68
CA ASP A 11 -13.87 -10.01 0.08
C ASP A 11 -12.38 -9.66 -0.19
N LEU A 12 -11.81 -8.78 0.65
CA LEU A 12 -10.40 -8.40 0.60
C LEU A 12 -9.55 -9.30 1.52
N PRO A 13 -8.26 -9.47 1.20
CA PRO A 13 -7.39 -10.36 1.96
C PRO A 13 -7.13 -9.84 3.38
N THR A 14 -7.53 -10.63 4.38
CA THR A 14 -7.38 -10.29 5.82
C THR A 14 -6.17 -10.94 6.48
N ARG A 15 -5.64 -12.00 5.87
CA ARG A 15 -4.44 -12.74 6.32
C ARG A 15 -3.31 -12.51 5.34
N LEU A 16 -2.60 -11.41 5.54
CA LEU A 16 -1.42 -11.05 4.76
C LEU A 16 -0.18 -11.59 5.48
N ALA A 17 0.79 -12.14 4.74
CA ALA A 17 2.11 -12.26 5.31
C ALA A 17 2.69 -10.86 5.47
N ARG A 18 3.46 -10.65 6.54
CA ARG A 18 4.01 -9.34 6.91
C ARG A 18 5.49 -9.43 7.29
N SER A 19 6.06 -10.63 7.15
CA SER A 19 7.48 -10.90 7.38
C SER A 19 8.31 -9.99 6.50
N GLU A 20 9.36 -9.40 7.07
CA GLU A 20 10.34 -8.53 6.40
C GLU A 20 9.83 -7.16 5.93
N LEU A 21 8.51 -6.91 5.90
CA LEU A 21 7.93 -5.68 5.36
C LEU A 21 8.44 -4.40 6.06
N HIS A 22 8.72 -4.47 7.37
CA HIS A 22 9.22 -3.36 8.18
C HIS A 22 10.73 -3.09 8.03
N ARG A 23 11.49 -4.01 7.42
CA ARG A 23 12.95 -3.91 7.42
C ARG A 23 13.42 -2.77 6.54
N GLY A 24 14.09 -1.80 7.16
CA GLY A 24 14.73 -0.69 6.45
C GLY A 24 13.81 0.47 6.08
N VAL A 25 12.49 0.36 6.27
CA VAL A 25 11.54 1.47 6.06
C VAL A 25 11.74 2.53 7.16
N ARG A 26 11.74 3.80 6.78
CA ARG A 26 12.04 4.95 7.66
C ARG A 26 11.11 6.12 7.35
N PRO A 27 10.90 7.07 8.28
CA PRO A 27 9.98 8.21 8.10
C PRO A 27 10.22 9.13 6.90
N HIS A 28 11.43 9.14 6.33
CA HIS A 28 11.74 9.96 5.15
C HIS A 28 11.58 9.19 3.83
N HIS A 29 11.27 7.89 3.88
CA HIS A 29 11.03 7.11 2.68
C HIS A 29 9.65 7.40 2.11
N ARG A 30 9.50 7.20 0.80
CA ARG A 30 8.21 7.16 0.11
C ARG A 30 7.86 5.72 -0.22
N VAL A 31 6.69 5.27 0.23
CA VAL A 31 6.23 3.89 0.11
C VAL A 31 4.97 3.83 -0.75
N LEU A 32 5.02 3.06 -1.83
CA LEU A 32 3.85 2.72 -2.62
C LEU A 32 3.31 1.37 -2.18
N GLU A 33 2.06 1.31 -1.73
CA GLU A 33 1.31 0.05 -1.63
C GLU A 33 0.60 -0.25 -2.96
N LEU A 34 0.83 -1.44 -3.48
CA LEU A 34 0.19 -1.95 -4.69
C LEU A 34 -1.30 -2.26 -4.45
N PRO A 35 -2.13 -2.27 -5.51
CA PRO A 35 -3.54 -2.62 -5.38
C PRO A 35 -3.79 -4.01 -4.79
N GLY A 36 -4.97 -4.20 -4.19
CA GLY A 36 -5.50 -5.48 -3.75
C GLY A 36 -5.56 -5.70 -2.25
N THR A 37 -4.92 -4.83 -1.45
CA THR A 37 -4.91 -4.92 0.02
C THR A 37 -5.59 -3.74 0.72
N GLY A 38 -6.03 -2.72 -0.01
CA GLY A 38 -6.80 -1.59 0.51
C GLY A 38 -6.13 -0.83 1.64
N GLY A 39 -4.80 -0.72 1.64
CA GLY A 39 -4.05 0.00 2.68
C GLY A 39 -3.66 -0.85 3.89
N LEU A 40 -4.00 -2.15 3.92
CA LEU A 40 -3.73 -3.00 5.09
C LEU A 40 -2.23 -3.20 5.36
N LEU A 41 -1.37 -3.15 4.33
CA LEU A 41 0.07 -3.27 4.51
C LEU A 41 0.67 -1.95 5.06
N ALA A 42 0.22 -0.82 4.51
CA ALA A 42 0.60 0.51 4.96
C ALA A 42 0.14 0.77 6.40
N ALA A 43 -1.12 0.42 6.72
CA ALA A 43 -1.66 0.50 8.08
C ALA A 43 -0.78 -0.28 9.06
N TRP A 44 -0.47 -1.53 8.73
CA TRP A 44 0.39 -2.35 9.57
C TRP A 44 1.79 -1.73 9.74
N LEU A 45 2.41 -1.22 8.66
CA LEU A 45 3.72 -0.56 8.76
C LEU A 45 3.70 0.68 9.66
N ALA A 46 2.67 1.52 9.53
CA ALA A 46 2.48 2.70 10.36
C ALA A 46 2.33 2.34 11.85
N GLU A 47 1.72 1.19 12.16
CA GLU A 47 1.61 0.68 13.53
C GLU A 47 2.92 0.08 14.06
N GLN A 48 3.71 -0.57 13.20
CA GLN A 48 4.90 -1.31 13.63
C GLN A 48 6.17 -0.47 13.70
N VAL A 49 6.28 0.59 12.90
CA VAL A 49 7.49 1.41 12.82
C VAL A 49 7.19 2.81 13.36
N GLU A 50 7.85 3.14 14.46
CA GLU A 50 7.68 4.44 15.10
C GLU A 50 8.01 5.60 14.15
N GLY A 51 7.15 6.61 14.14
CA GLY A 51 7.30 7.80 13.30
C GLY A 51 6.88 7.62 11.84
N LEU A 52 6.37 6.45 11.44
CA LEU A 52 5.68 6.30 10.16
C LEU A 52 4.22 6.76 10.28
N TYR A 53 3.83 7.71 9.42
CA TYR A 53 2.45 8.17 9.32
C TYR A 53 1.96 8.01 7.89
N LEU A 54 0.71 7.57 7.73
CA LEU A 54 0.13 7.27 6.42
C LEU A 54 0.19 8.45 5.46
N GLN A 55 -0.19 9.64 5.92
CA GLN A 55 -0.26 10.84 5.11
C GLN A 55 1.09 11.36 4.61
N ASP A 56 2.18 11.00 5.30
CA ASP A 56 3.52 11.55 5.01
C ASP A 56 4.35 10.60 4.15
N VAL A 57 4.16 9.30 4.35
CA VAL A 57 5.05 8.26 3.81
C VAL A 57 4.41 7.47 2.68
N PHE A 58 3.09 7.30 2.71
CA PHE A 58 2.44 6.28 1.88
C PHE A 58 1.70 6.86 0.68
N THR A 59 1.60 6.05 -0.36
CA THR A 59 0.63 6.17 -1.44
C THR A 59 0.00 4.80 -1.62
N ILE A 60 -1.32 4.71 -1.57
CA ILE A 60 -2.09 3.48 -1.68
C ILE A 60 -2.73 3.45 -3.07
N ALA A 61 -2.23 2.57 -3.93
CA ALA A 61 -2.86 2.27 -5.21
C ALA A 61 -4.06 1.35 -5.01
N TRP A 62 -5.03 1.42 -5.92
CA TRP A 62 -6.28 0.67 -5.83
C TRP A 62 -6.75 0.24 -7.21
N GLN A 63 -7.38 -0.93 -7.35
CA GLN A 63 -7.87 -1.40 -8.66
C GLN A 63 -9.40 -1.36 -8.77
N GLY A 64 -10.10 -1.57 -7.65
CA GLY A 64 -11.55 -1.69 -7.60
C GLY A 64 -12.17 -0.84 -6.49
N TRP A 65 -13.50 -0.76 -6.49
CA TRP A 65 -14.23 0.07 -5.52
C TRP A 65 -13.99 -0.40 -4.07
N ALA A 66 -13.96 -1.72 -3.83
CA ALA A 66 -13.73 -2.32 -2.52
C ALA A 66 -12.37 -1.92 -1.95
N ASP A 67 -11.34 -2.05 -2.80
CA ASP A 67 -9.95 -1.69 -2.52
C ASP A 67 -9.82 -0.20 -2.16
N ARG A 68 -10.43 0.68 -2.97
CA ARG A 68 -10.46 2.13 -2.73
C ARG A 68 -11.21 2.50 -1.46
N MET A 69 -12.34 1.84 -1.19
CA MET A 69 -13.15 2.11 -0.01
C MET A 69 -12.39 1.73 1.26
N LEU A 70 -11.76 0.55 1.27
CA LEU A 70 -10.94 0.12 2.40
C LEU A 70 -9.74 1.05 2.62
N ALA A 71 -9.08 1.51 1.54
CA ALA A 71 -7.99 2.49 1.64
C ALA A 71 -8.46 3.80 2.29
N GLY A 72 -9.69 4.24 1.97
CA GLY A 72 -10.34 5.39 2.62
C GLY A 72 -10.58 5.17 4.11
N LEU A 73 -11.12 4.00 4.48
CA LEU A 73 -11.32 3.63 5.88
C LEU A 73 -10.01 3.57 6.65
N VAL A 74 -8.98 2.93 6.09
CA VAL A 74 -7.64 2.89 6.67
C VAL A 74 -7.12 4.30 6.93
N ALA A 75 -7.23 5.20 5.95
CA ALA A 75 -6.77 6.56 6.13
C ALA A 75 -7.50 7.28 7.28
N VAL A 76 -8.82 7.14 7.38
CA VAL A 76 -9.62 7.75 8.46
C VAL A 76 -9.26 7.16 9.83
N GLU A 77 -9.14 5.84 9.94
CA GLU A 77 -8.81 5.15 11.20
C GLU A 77 -7.42 5.51 11.72
N HIS A 78 -6.49 5.86 10.82
CA HIS A 78 -5.16 6.35 11.17
C HIS A 78 -5.09 7.87 11.36
N GLY A 79 -6.23 8.54 11.51
CA GLY A 79 -6.29 9.94 11.91
C GLY A 79 -5.88 10.91 10.80
N LEU A 80 -6.12 10.54 9.53
CA LEU A 80 -5.82 11.41 8.40
C LEU A 80 -6.41 12.82 8.60
N THR A 81 -5.53 13.82 8.49
CA THR A 81 -5.91 15.22 8.35
C THR A 81 -5.43 15.74 6.99
N GLY A 82 -6.35 16.15 6.11
CA GLY A 82 -6.01 16.66 4.77
C GLY A 82 -6.23 15.64 3.66
N SER A 83 -5.34 15.63 2.65
CA SER A 83 -5.49 14.77 1.47
C SER A 83 -5.14 13.31 1.79
N ALA A 84 -6.03 12.40 1.41
CA ALA A 84 -5.81 10.97 1.61
C ALA A 84 -4.61 10.47 0.79
N PRO A 85 -3.78 9.56 1.34
CA PRO A 85 -2.66 8.95 0.63
C PRO A 85 -3.15 7.88 -0.36
N ILE A 86 -4.16 8.18 -1.17
CA ILE A 86 -4.80 7.26 -2.10
C ILE A 86 -4.57 7.79 -3.50
N ALA A 87 -4.13 6.93 -4.41
CA ALA A 87 -3.92 7.29 -5.82
C ALA A 87 -5.21 7.87 -6.42
N ALA A 88 -5.10 8.89 -7.27
CA ALA A 88 -6.26 9.53 -7.88
C ALA A 88 -7.00 8.61 -8.86
N GLU A 89 -6.24 7.83 -9.62
CA GLU A 89 -6.72 6.94 -10.68
C GLU A 89 -6.59 5.46 -10.27
N PRO A 90 -7.44 4.58 -10.81
CA PRO A 90 -7.33 3.14 -10.59
C PRO A 90 -6.07 2.55 -11.24
N GLY A 91 -5.59 1.48 -10.63
CA GLY A 91 -4.38 0.76 -11.00
C GLY A 91 -3.14 1.53 -10.60
N LEU A 92 -2.14 1.47 -11.46
CA LEU A 92 -0.86 2.16 -11.28
C LEU A 92 -0.67 3.29 -12.28
N ASP A 93 -1.64 3.51 -13.16
CA ASP A 93 -1.54 4.52 -14.20
C ASP A 93 -1.77 5.88 -13.55
N GLY A 94 -0.77 6.77 -13.63
CA GLY A 94 -0.74 8.01 -12.85
C GLY A 94 0.03 7.92 -11.53
N VAL A 95 0.37 6.71 -11.06
CA VAL A 95 1.26 6.56 -9.89
C VAL A 95 2.70 6.84 -10.34
N GLY A 96 3.31 7.88 -9.76
CA GLY A 96 4.67 8.31 -10.09
C GLY A 96 4.78 9.34 -11.22
N THR A 97 3.66 9.77 -11.83
CA THR A 97 3.68 10.76 -12.93
C THR A 97 3.99 12.19 -12.47
N GLU A 98 3.87 12.50 -11.17
CA GLU A 98 4.21 13.81 -10.59
C GLU A 98 5.69 13.93 -10.14
N GLY A 99 6.59 13.08 -10.67
CA GLY A 99 7.99 13.04 -10.23
C GLY A 99 8.19 12.40 -8.85
N ALA A 100 7.14 11.77 -8.30
CA ALA A 100 7.22 10.99 -7.07
C ALA A 100 8.03 9.71 -7.33
N ARG A 101 9.28 9.72 -6.89
CA ARG A 101 10.10 8.52 -6.73
C ARG A 101 9.68 7.82 -5.45
N PHE A 102 9.53 6.51 -5.51
CA PHE A 102 9.31 5.65 -4.34
C PHE A 102 10.62 4.99 -3.95
N ASP A 103 10.87 4.92 -2.66
CA ASP A 103 11.98 4.15 -2.09
C ASP A 103 11.58 2.69 -1.89
N TYR A 104 10.29 2.44 -1.63
CA TYR A 104 9.72 1.11 -1.47
C TYR A 104 8.44 0.95 -2.28
N VAL A 105 8.29 -0.23 -2.88
CA VAL A 105 7.03 -0.69 -3.48
C VAL A 105 6.66 -1.99 -2.78
N ILE A 106 5.53 -1.98 -2.08
CA ILE A 106 5.06 -3.11 -1.28
C ILE A 106 3.76 -3.67 -1.85
N GLY A 107 3.57 -4.98 -1.76
CA GLY A 107 2.33 -5.59 -2.20
C GLY A 107 2.30 -7.08 -1.89
N THR A 108 1.33 -7.77 -2.49
CA THR A 108 1.17 -9.22 -2.29
C THR A 108 1.96 -10.00 -3.32
N ASP A 109 2.42 -11.20 -2.95
CA ASP A 109 3.04 -12.14 -3.88
C ASP A 109 2.03 -12.51 -5.00
N PRO A 110 2.38 -12.37 -6.29
CA PRO A 110 1.54 -12.78 -7.41
C PRO A 110 1.03 -14.22 -7.33
N ALA A 111 1.80 -15.13 -6.72
CA ALA A 111 1.40 -16.52 -6.52
C ALA A 111 0.15 -16.67 -5.65
N ARG A 112 -0.21 -15.65 -4.86
CA ARG A 112 -1.45 -15.59 -4.07
C ARG A 112 -2.67 -15.19 -4.91
N GLY A 113 -2.49 -14.76 -6.15
CA GLY A 113 -3.56 -14.41 -7.08
C GLY A 113 -4.28 -13.09 -6.79
N LEU A 114 -3.76 -12.27 -5.87
CA LEU A 114 -4.36 -10.99 -5.47
C LEU A 114 -3.92 -9.84 -6.39
N GLN A 115 -2.78 -9.97 -7.05
CA GLN A 115 -2.23 -9.02 -8.01
C GLN A 115 -1.32 -9.77 -9.00
N SER A 116 -1.10 -9.25 -10.22
CA SER A 116 -0.38 -9.95 -11.30
C SER A 116 1.01 -9.39 -11.62
N LEU A 117 1.45 -8.35 -10.91
CA LEU A 117 2.70 -7.64 -11.16
C LEU A 117 3.87 -8.38 -10.52
N THR A 118 4.76 -8.87 -11.37
CA THR A 118 6.00 -9.52 -10.94
C THR A 118 7.02 -8.50 -10.43
N GLU A 119 7.97 -8.97 -9.61
CA GLU A 119 9.09 -8.16 -9.15
C GLU A 119 9.85 -7.51 -10.32
N ASP A 120 10.12 -8.26 -11.39
CA ASP A 120 10.77 -7.74 -12.61
C ASP A 120 9.97 -6.64 -13.32
N ALA A 121 8.64 -6.75 -13.35
CA ALA A 121 7.78 -5.72 -13.94
C ALA A 121 7.79 -4.45 -13.08
N LEU A 122 7.72 -4.62 -11.76
CA LEU A 122 7.74 -3.53 -10.79
C LEU A 122 9.10 -2.82 -10.77
N GLY A 123 10.21 -3.56 -10.81
CA GLY A 123 11.56 -2.99 -10.84
C GLY A 123 11.83 -2.17 -12.11
N ARG A 124 11.24 -2.56 -13.25
CA ARG A 124 11.27 -1.75 -14.47
C ARG A 124 10.39 -0.51 -14.39
N ARG A 125 9.21 -0.62 -13.76
CA ARG A 125 8.26 0.49 -13.62
C ARG A 125 8.71 1.53 -12.58
N PHE A 126 9.34 1.09 -11.50
CA PHE A 126 9.79 1.91 -10.37
C PHE A 126 11.30 1.72 -10.15
N PRO A 127 12.14 2.24 -11.06
CA PRO A 127 13.57 2.01 -11.00
C PRO A 127 14.18 2.60 -9.72
N GLY A 128 14.91 1.74 -9.00
CA GLY A 128 15.62 2.09 -7.77
C GLY A 128 14.77 2.05 -6.50
N ALA A 129 13.50 1.63 -6.58
CA ALA A 129 12.71 1.26 -5.41
C ALA A 129 13.07 -0.16 -4.95
N THR A 130 13.04 -0.40 -3.65
CA THR A 130 13.09 -1.75 -3.08
C THR A 130 11.69 -2.36 -3.19
N VAL A 131 11.57 -3.48 -3.91
CA VAL A 131 10.29 -4.19 -4.07
C VAL A 131 10.16 -5.24 -2.97
N VAL A 132 9.04 -5.24 -2.25
CA VAL A 132 8.75 -6.22 -1.20
C VAL A 132 7.36 -6.81 -1.43
N LEU A 133 7.32 -8.07 -1.86
CA LEU A 133 6.08 -8.81 -2.11
C LEU A 133 5.91 -9.90 -1.04
N VAL A 134 4.73 -9.93 -0.40
CA VAL A 134 4.45 -10.80 0.76
C VAL A 134 3.29 -11.77 0.54
#